data_AF-A0A6J7ENB1-F1
#
_entry.id   AF-A0A6J7ENB1-F1
#
_cell.length_a   1.000
_cell.length_b   1.000
_cell.length_c   1.000
_cell.angle_alpha   90.00
_cell.angle_beta   90.00
_cell.angle_gamma   90.00
#
_symmetry.space_group_name_H-M   'P 1'
#
loop_
_entity.id
_entity.type
_entity.pdbx_description
1 polymer ?
#
loop_
_entity_poly.entity_id
_entity_poly.type
_entity_poly.pdbx_seq_one_letter_code
_entity_poly.pdbx_strand_id
1 'polypeptide(L)'
;MAQYSEVNATPSETNVFVVRDGKEFAYVVCTDSVSEPTDGGQDYRGPTFTDSDIEFAPTVLDKVLGSIKDSHVVAFSITPRDGGGVEYIATITAPSGEFRVLLDADGGILATG
;
A
#
# COMPACT_ATOMS: atom_id res chain seq x y z
N MET A 1 -3.11 17.53 8.69
CA MET A 1 -2.40 16.47 7.94
C MET A 1 -3.18 15.20 8.11
N ALA A 2 -3.49 14.48 7.02
CA ALA A 2 -4.20 13.21 7.13
C ALA A 2 -3.28 12.16 7.75
N GLN A 3 -3.84 11.27 8.58
CA GLN A 3 -3.15 10.11 9.10
C GLN A 3 -3.70 8.88 8.39
N TYR A 4 -2.84 7.97 8.00
CA TYR A 4 -3.18 6.75 7.30
C TYR A 4 -2.75 5.55 8.14
N SER A 5 -3.60 4.54 8.22
CA SER A 5 -3.26 3.26 8.83
C SER A 5 -2.81 2.25 7.77
N GLU A 6 -3.31 2.38 6.54
CA GLU A 6 -2.98 1.49 5.42
C GLU A 6 -3.42 2.12 4.09
N VAL A 7 -2.69 1.79 3.02
CA VAL A 7 -3.13 1.99 1.63
C VAL A 7 -2.95 0.68 0.88
N ASN A 8 -4.00 0.22 0.20
CA ASN A 8 -3.98 -1.00 -0.62
C ASN A 8 -4.44 -0.68 -2.03
N ALA A 9 -3.55 -0.80 -3.01
CA ALA A 9 -3.82 -0.55 -4.41
C ALA A 9 -3.82 -1.85 -5.22
N THR A 10 -4.73 -1.92 -6.18
CA THR A 10 -4.80 -2.90 -7.25
C THR A 10 -4.85 -2.16 -8.58
N PRO A 11 -4.75 -2.84 -9.74
CA PRO A 11 -4.91 -2.17 -11.04
C PRO A 11 -6.27 -1.48 -11.24
N SER A 12 -7.31 -1.88 -10.51
CA SER A 12 -8.68 -1.35 -10.68
C SER A 12 -9.08 -0.31 -9.63
N GLU A 13 -8.54 -0.38 -8.42
CA GLU A 13 -8.95 0.47 -7.30
C GLU A 13 -7.86 0.60 -6.23
N THR A 14 -7.96 1.65 -5.41
CA THR A 14 -7.13 1.88 -4.24
C THR A 14 -8.02 2.08 -3.01
N ASN A 15 -7.83 1.22 -2.01
CA ASN A 15 -8.42 1.36 -0.69
C ASN A 15 -7.48 2.20 0.19
N VAL A 16 -7.97 3.33 0.69
CA VAL A 16 -7.21 4.25 1.56
C VAL A 16 -7.87 4.29 2.93
N PHE A 17 -7.14 3.83 3.96
CA PHE A 17 -7.63 3.81 5.34
C PHE A 17 -7.12 5.05 6.07
N VAL A 18 -8.03 5.98 6.36
CA VAL A 18 -7.71 7.28 6.97
C VAL A 18 -8.12 7.28 8.43
N VAL A 19 -7.21 7.67 9.32
CA VAL A 19 -7.45 7.78 10.75
C VAL A 19 -7.73 9.24 11.13
N ARG A 20 -8.87 9.48 11.78
CA ARG A 20 -9.33 10.80 12.25
C ARG A 20 -10.05 10.63 13.58
N ASP A 21 -9.72 11.44 14.57
CA ASP A 21 -10.37 11.42 15.89
C ASP A 21 -10.38 10.03 16.57
N GLY A 22 -9.31 9.24 16.36
CA GLY A 22 -9.18 7.89 16.91
C GLY A 22 -10.04 6.84 16.20
N LYS A 23 -10.54 7.15 15.00
CA LYS A 23 -11.32 6.24 14.16
C LYS A 23 -10.71 6.09 12.78
N GLU A 24 -10.79 4.90 12.24
CA GLU A 24 -10.39 4.56 10.88
C GLU A 24 -11.59 4.57 9.93
N PHE A 25 -11.37 5.10 8.74
CA PHE A 25 -12.35 5.27 7.68
C PHE A 25 -11.79 4.70 6.38
N ALA A 26 -12.50 3.75 5.77
CA ALA A 26 -12.09 3.15 4.51
C ALA A 26 -12.68 3.93 3.32
N TYR A 27 -11.81 4.44 2.46
CA TYR A 27 -12.16 5.09 1.20
C TYR A 27 -11.81 4.17 0.03
N VAL A 28 -12.68 4.05 -0.95
CA VAL A 28 -12.39 3.35 -2.21
C VAL A 28 -12.19 4.39 -3.31
N VAL A 29 -11.01 4.41 -3.90
CA VAL A 29 -10.61 5.32 -4.97
C VAL A 29 -10.48 4.52 -6.26
N CYS A 30 -11.31 4.84 -7.25
CA CYS A 30 -11.20 4.35 -8.61
C CYS A 30 -10.81 5.53 -9.53
N THR A 31 -10.43 5.25 -10.78
CA THR A 31 -9.96 6.25 -11.75
C THR A 31 -10.83 7.52 -11.81
N ASP A 32 -12.15 7.35 -11.77
CA ASP A 32 -13.11 8.44 -11.97
C ASP A 32 -14.01 8.71 -10.75
N SER A 33 -13.77 8.04 -9.62
CA SER A 33 -14.66 8.15 -8.45
C SER A 33 -13.95 7.89 -7.13
N VAL A 34 -14.36 8.62 -6.09
CA VAL A 34 -14.02 8.30 -4.70
C VAL A 34 -15.31 7.98 -3.96
N SER A 35 -15.36 6.78 -3.37
CA SER A 35 -16.44 6.39 -2.47
C SER A 35 -16.06 6.77 -1.04
N GLU A 36 -16.89 7.60 -0.42
CA GLU A 36 -16.74 7.93 1.00
C GLU A 36 -17.26 6.78 1.88
N PRO A 37 -16.68 6.57 3.06
CA PRO A 37 -17.17 5.59 4.02
C PRO A 37 -18.60 5.90 4.41
N THR A 38 -19.47 4.89 4.33
CA THR A 38 -20.88 5.03 4.68
C THR A 38 -21.15 4.86 6.18
N ASP A 39 -20.16 4.42 6.95
CA ASP A 39 -20.23 4.23 8.39
C ASP A 39 -19.40 5.28 9.15
N GLY A 40 -19.68 5.43 10.45
CA GLY A 40 -19.04 6.43 11.31
C GLY A 40 -17.60 6.08 11.72
N GLY A 41 -16.90 5.27 10.92
CA GLY A 41 -15.55 4.75 11.18
C GLY A 41 -15.47 3.71 12.30
N GLN A 42 -14.40 2.91 12.27
CA GLN A 42 -14.08 1.90 13.27
C GLN A 42 -13.08 2.46 14.29
N ASP A 43 -13.19 2.12 15.57
CA ASP A 43 -12.24 2.59 16.57
C ASP A 43 -10.82 2.09 16.25
N TYR A 44 -9.84 2.99 16.24
CA TYR A 44 -8.46 2.71 15.85
C TYR A 44 -7.46 3.19 16.90
N ARG A 45 -6.49 2.32 17.21
CA ARG A 45 -5.44 2.54 18.22
C ARG A 45 -4.05 2.12 17.72
N GLY A 46 -3.95 1.73 16.45
CA GLY A 46 -2.71 1.27 15.84
C GLY A 46 -1.79 2.41 15.41
N PRO A 47 -0.62 2.06 14.84
CA PRO A 47 0.30 3.04 14.28
C PRO A 47 -0.29 3.73 13.04
N THR A 48 0.15 4.95 12.76
CA THR A 48 -0.23 5.69 11.56
C THR A 48 1.00 6.25 10.87
N PHE A 49 0.84 6.59 9.59
CA PHE A 49 1.80 7.35 8.81
C PHE A 49 1.10 8.53 8.12
N THR A 50 1.91 9.41 7.55
CA THR A 50 1.49 10.58 6.78
C THR A 50 2.04 10.53 5.37
N ASP A 51 1.56 11.41 4.50
CA ASP A 51 2.12 11.59 3.16
C ASP A 51 3.61 11.97 3.17
N SER A 52 4.08 12.69 4.20
CA SER A 52 5.52 13.01 4.33
C SER A 52 6.40 11.81 4.70
N ASP A 53 5.82 10.71 5.18
CA ASP A 53 6.56 9.47 5.46
C ASP A 53 6.74 8.60 4.20
N ILE A 54 6.06 8.96 3.10
CA ILE A 54 6.10 8.23 1.84
C ILE A 54 7.24 8.78 0.96
N GLU A 55 8.25 7.94 0.78
CA GLU A 55 9.41 8.20 -0.11
C GLU A 55 9.27 7.50 -1.47
N PHE A 56 8.12 6.89 -1.75
CA PHE A 56 7.89 6.00 -2.89
C PHE A 56 8.07 6.68 -4.25
N ALA A 57 9.07 6.23 -5.03
CA ALA A 57 9.26 6.67 -6.41
C ALA A 57 8.33 5.90 -7.37
N PRO A 58 7.71 6.56 -8.38
CA PRO A 58 6.82 5.89 -9.33
C PRO A 58 7.43 4.69 -10.08
N THR A 59 8.76 4.68 -10.24
CA THR A 59 9.51 3.64 -10.96
C THR A 59 9.75 2.36 -10.15
N VAL A 60 9.31 2.30 -8.89
CA VAL A 60 9.55 1.15 -7.99
C VAL A 60 8.97 -0.14 -8.56
N LEU A 61 7.72 -0.13 -9.04
CA LEU A 61 7.08 -1.33 -9.56
C LEU A 61 7.73 -1.82 -10.87
N ASP A 62 8.24 -0.90 -11.70
CA ASP A 62 8.94 -1.26 -12.93
C ASP A 62 10.25 -2.04 -12.66
N LYS A 63 11.00 -1.64 -11.63
CA LYS A 63 12.25 -2.34 -11.23
C LYS A 63 11.98 -3.74 -10.73
N VAL A 64 10.90 -3.90 -9.96
CA VAL A 64 10.47 -5.17 -9.40
C VAL A 64 10.07 -6.14 -10.52
N LEU A 65 9.27 -5.67 -11.49
CA LEU A 65 8.90 -6.45 -12.68
C LEU A 65 10.10 -6.78 -13.56
N GLY A 66 11.07 -5.88 -13.68
CA GLY A 66 12.32 -6.14 -14.40
C GLY A 66 13.18 -7.25 -13.78
N SER A 67 13.02 -7.50 -12.47
CA SER A 67 13.75 -8.52 -11.73
C SER A 67 13.13 -9.91 -11.83
N ILE A 68 11.83 -9.99 -12.17
CA ILE A 68 11.08 -11.25 -12.22
C ILE A 68 10.41 -11.36 -13.60
N LYS A 69 10.98 -12.23 -14.44
CA LYS A 69 10.53 -12.41 -15.81
C LYS A 69 9.07 -12.89 -15.87
N ASP A 70 8.33 -12.38 -16.86
CA ASP A 70 6.95 -12.76 -17.18
C ASP A 70 5.99 -12.60 -15.97
N SER A 71 6.24 -11.59 -15.13
CA SER A 71 5.46 -11.31 -13.92
C SER A 71 4.61 -10.06 -14.04
N HIS A 72 3.61 -9.94 -13.16
CA HIS A 72 2.72 -8.80 -13.04
C HIS A 72 2.46 -8.45 -11.58
N VAL A 73 2.43 -7.15 -11.24
CA VAL A 73 2.00 -6.68 -9.93
C VAL A 73 0.48 -6.69 -9.91
N VAL A 74 -0.10 -7.41 -8.94
CA VAL A 74 -1.56 -7.51 -8.79
C VAL A 74 -2.08 -6.71 -7.59
N ALA A 75 -1.22 -6.44 -6.62
CA ALA A 75 -1.52 -5.53 -5.52
C ALA A 75 -0.25 -4.85 -4.99
N PHE A 76 -0.44 -3.69 -4.39
CA PHE A 76 0.59 -2.93 -3.71
C PHE A 76 0.03 -2.35 -2.40
N SER A 77 0.78 -2.45 -1.32
CA SER A 77 0.36 -1.99 0.00
C SER A 77 1.41 -1.06 0.61
N ILE A 78 0.93 -0.04 1.33
CA ILE A 78 1.73 0.82 2.20
C ILE A 78 1.17 0.71 3.62
N THR A 79 2.01 0.28 4.56
CA THR A 79 1.64 0.14 5.98
C THR A 79 2.66 0.83 6.89
N PRO A 80 2.28 1.30 8.08
CA PRO A 80 3.23 1.79 9.07
C PRO A 80 4.26 0.72 9.45
N ARG A 81 5.51 1.12 9.68
CA ARG A 81 6.54 0.25 10.25
C ARG A 81 6.67 0.48 11.77
N ASP A 82 6.92 -0.60 12.51
CA ASP A 82 7.34 -0.51 13.90
C ASP A 82 8.64 0.30 14.04
N GLY A 83 8.59 1.40 14.80
CA GLY A 83 9.73 2.31 14.97
C GLY A 83 9.77 3.49 14.01
N GLY A 84 8.78 3.64 13.12
CA GLY A 84 8.59 4.82 12.27
C GLY A 84 8.80 4.56 10.77
N GLY A 85 8.20 5.43 9.95
CA GLY A 85 8.18 5.29 8.49
C GLY A 85 7.14 4.27 8.01
N VAL A 86 7.32 3.82 6.77
CA VAL A 86 6.39 2.90 6.10
C VAL A 86 7.09 1.67 5.54
N GLU A 87 6.30 0.64 5.28
CA GLU A 87 6.67 -0.56 4.55
C GLU A 87 5.92 -0.60 3.23
N TYR A 88 6.63 -1.03 2.18
CA TYR A 88 6.07 -1.19 0.85
C TYR A 88 6.01 -2.68 0.53
N ILE A 89 4.83 -3.18 0.21
CA ILE A 89 4.63 -4.60 -0.10
C ILE A 89 4.00 -4.71 -1.47
N ALA A 90 4.58 -5.49 -2.38
CA ALA A 90 3.94 -5.83 -3.64
C ALA A 90 3.54 -7.31 -3.65
N THR A 91 2.35 -7.60 -4.15
CA THR A 91 1.93 -8.96 -4.50
C THR A 91 2.15 -9.14 -6.00
N ILE A 92 2.89 -10.18 -6.36
CA ILE A 92 3.31 -10.43 -7.73
C ILE A 92 2.84 -11.81 -8.13
N THR A 93 2.26 -11.89 -9.32
CA THR A 93 1.98 -13.16 -10.00
C THR A 93 3.04 -13.41 -11.06
N ALA A 94 3.62 -14.61 -11.06
CA ALA A 94 4.52 -15.10 -12.10
C ALA A 94 4.12 -16.54 -12.50
N PRO A 95 4.75 -17.15 -13.53
CA PRO A 95 4.41 -18.53 -13.92
C PRO A 95 4.58 -19.56 -12.80
N SER A 96 5.44 -19.28 -11.82
CA SER A 96 5.67 -20.13 -10.64
C SER A 96 4.62 -19.99 -9.54
N GLY A 97 3.72 -19.01 -9.63
CA GLY A 97 2.70 -18.72 -8.62
C GLY A 97 2.71 -17.26 -8.18
N GLU A 98 1.98 -17.01 -7.10
CA GLU A 98 1.89 -15.70 -6.44
C GLU A 98 2.82 -15.66 -5.23
N PHE A 99 3.48 -14.52 -5.02
CA PHE A 99 4.33 -14.27 -3.86
C PHE A 99 4.26 -12.81 -3.43
N ARG A 100 4.51 -12.57 -2.15
CA ARG A 100 4.56 -11.23 -1.57
C ARG A 100 6.01 -10.80 -1.42
N VAL A 101 6.33 -9.61 -1.89
CA VAL A 101 7.67 -9.04 -1.78
C VAL A 101 7.62 -7.78 -0.94
N LEU A 102 8.49 -7.75 0.08
CA LEU A 102 8.80 -6.53 0.81
C LEU A 102 9.81 -5.72 0.01
N LEU A 103 9.53 -4.44 -0.17
CA LEU A 103 10.32 -3.52 -0.95
C LEU A 103 10.93 -2.42 -0.07
N ASP A 104 12.13 -1.97 -0.42
CA ASP A 104 12.63 -0.68 0.03
C ASP A 104 11.99 0.48 -0.75
N ALA A 105 12.28 1.72 -0.35
CA ALA A 105 11.73 2.93 -0.99
C ALA A 105 12.13 3.08 -2.48
N ASP A 106 13.23 2.44 -2.90
CA ASP A 106 13.75 2.46 -4.26
C ASP A 106 13.25 1.29 -5.11
N GLY A 107 12.49 0.36 -4.54
CA GLY A 107 11.95 -0.82 -5.20
C GLY A 107 12.90 -2.02 -5.23
N GLY A 108 13.94 -2.01 -4.41
CA GLY A 108 14.75 -3.18 -4.12
C GLY A 108 13.97 -4.21 -3.31
N ILE A 109 14.09 -5.48 -3.69
CA ILE A 109 13.45 -6.59 -2.97
C ILE A 109 14.26 -6.87 -1.70
N LEU A 110 13.64 -6.66 -0.53
CA LEU A 110 14.23 -6.94 0.78
C LEU A 110 13.96 -8.38 1.22
N ALA A 111 12.76 -8.89 0.95
CA ALA A 111 12.34 -10.25 1.30
C ALA A 111 11.21 -10.74 0.40
N THR A 112 11.08 -12.07 0.27
CA THR A 112 9.99 -12.78 -0.43
C THR A 112 9.29 -13.71 0.56
N GLY A 113 7.95 -13.75 0.53
CA GLY A 113 7.12 -14.66 1.32
C GLY A 113 6.05 -15.35 0.49
#